data_AF-X1SLN1-F1
#
_entry.id   AF-X1SLN1-F1
#
_cell.length_a   1.000
_cell.length_b   1.000
_cell.length_c   1.000
_cell.angle_alpha   90.00
_cell.angle_beta   90.00
_cell.angle_gamma   90.00
#
_symmetry.space_group_name_H-M   'P 1'
#
loop_
_entity.id
_entity.type
_entity.pdbx_description
1 polymer ?
#
loop_
_entity_poly.entity_id
_entity_poly.type
_entity_poly.pdbx_seq_one_letter_code
_entity_poly.pdbx_strand_id
1 'polypeptide(L)' 'MDDPDAPMGTWVHWVVFNIHVTDVIEENTVPGTQGINDFRKLEYGGPCPPSGTHRYFFKL' A
#
# COMPACT_ATOMS: atom_id res chain seq x y z
N MET A 1 2.78 0.49 1.34
CA MET A 1 2.12 -0.51 2.20
C MET A 1 2.54 -1.85 1.67
N ASP A 2 3.26 -2.58 2.50
CA ASP A 2 4.03 -3.74 2.07
C ASP A 2 3.54 -4.97 2.83
N ASP A 3 3.41 -6.09 2.13
CA ASP A 3 3.08 -7.41 2.66
C ASP A 3 4.30 -8.33 2.47
N PRO A 4 5.16 -8.50 3.50
CA PRO A 4 6.30 -9.40 3.43
C PRO A 4 5.93 -10.88 3.52
N ASP A 5 4.67 -11.20 3.85
CA ASP A 5 4.20 -12.57 4.02
C ASP A 5 3.65 -13.15 2.69
N ALA A 6 3.63 -12.36 1.62
CA ALA A 6 3.19 -12.80 0.30
C ALA A 6 4.10 -13.92 -0.28
N PRO A 7 3.52 -14.94 -0.95
CA PRO A 7 4.27 -16.13 -1.40
C PRO A 7 5.41 -15.85 -2.38
N MET A 8 5.34 -14.74 -3.12
CA MET A 8 6.30 -14.35 -4.16
C MET A 8 7.35 -13.34 -3.66
N GLY A 9 7.50 -13.20 -2.34
CA GLY A 9 8.30 -12.16 -1.71
C GLY A 9 7.45 -10.95 -1.32
N THR A 10 8.09 -9.88 -0.84
CA THR A 10 7.37 -8.68 -0.38
C THR A 10 6.51 -8.09 -1.49
N TRP A 11 5.22 -7.95 -1.20
CA TRP A 11 4.23 -7.39 -2.13
C TRP A 11 3.86 -5.96 -1.75
N VAL A 12 4.01 -5.04 -2.68
CA VAL A 12 3.67 -3.63 -2.53
C VAL A 12 2.21 -3.45 -2.94
N HIS A 13 1.37 -3.12 -1.96
CA HIS A 13 -0.06 -2.87 -2.14
C HIS A 13 -0.38 -1.41 -2.47
N TRP A 14 0.42 -0.46 -1.96
CA TRP A 14 0.19 0.97 -2.17
C TRP A 14 1.47 1.79 -2.02
N VAL A 15 1.63 2.77 -2.89
CA VAL A 15 2.72 3.76 -2.84
C VAL A 15 2.11 5.13 -3.04
N VAL A 16 2.40 6.06 -2.14
CA VAL A 16 2.05 7.48 -2.26
C VAL A 16 3.26 8.30 -1.87
N PHE A 17 3.61 9.29 -2.70
CA PHE A 17 4.74 10.19 -2.48
C PHE A 17 4.34 11.64 -2.79
N ASN A 18 5.23 12.59 -2.51
CA ASN A 18 4.94 14.03 -2.62
C ASN A 18 3.71 14.46 -1.81
N ILE A 19 3.55 13.89 -0.61
CA ILE A 19 2.48 14.24 0.32
C ILE A 19 2.82 15.60 0.96
N HIS A 20 1.86 16.53 0.95
CA HIS A 20 2.00 17.78 1.72
C HIS A 20 1.99 17.48 3.22
N VAL A 21 2.76 18.24 4.01
CA VAL A 21 2.81 18.05 5.46
C VAL A 21 1.40 18.23 6.06
N THR A 22 0.94 17.20 6.75
CA THR A 22 -0.37 17.14 7.42
C THR A 22 -0.26 16.22 8.63
N ASP A 23 -1.08 16.47 9.65
CA ASP A 23 -1.15 15.62 10.85
C ASP A 23 -2.08 14.42 10.65
N VAL A 24 -3.02 14.51 9.70
CA VAL A 24 -4.06 13.51 9.43
C VAL A 24 -4.20 13.30 7.92
N ILE A 25 -4.36 12.03 7.54
CA ILE A 25 -4.82 11.62 6.21
C ILE A 25 -6.18 10.95 6.42
N GLU A 26 -7.23 11.55 5.85
CA GLU A 26 -8.59 11.03 5.96
C GLU A 26 -8.73 9.70 5.20
N GLU A 27 -9.61 8.83 5.69
CA GLU A 27 -9.95 7.59 4.99
C GLU A 27 -10.47 7.86 3.57
N ASN A 28 -10.23 6.94 2.65
CA ASN A 28 -10.66 7.04 1.25
C ASN A 28 -10.16 8.31 0.51
N THR A 29 -9.05 8.90 0.97
CA THR A 29 -8.36 9.99 0.27
C THR A 29 -7.00 9.56 -0.26
N VAL A 30 -6.47 10.33 -1.23
CA VAL A 30 -5.12 10.15 -1.77
C VAL A 30 -4.33 11.42 -1.44
N PRO A 31 -3.42 11.38 -0.44
CA PRO A 31 -2.78 12.57 0.11
C PRO A 31 -1.59 13.09 -0.73
N GLY A 32 -1.39 12.61 -1.95
CA GLY A 32 -0.25 12.91 -2.80
C GLY A 32 -0.32 12.25 -4.17
N THR A 33 0.83 11.95 -4.76
CA THR A 33 0.94 11.23 -6.04
C THR A 33 1.06 9.73 -5.81
N GLN A 34 0.26 8.93 -6.51
CA GLN A 34 0.33 7.46 -6.42
C GLN A 34 1.45 6.90 -7.29
N GLY A 35 2.16 5.91 -6.79
CA GLY A 35 3.13 5.11 -7.53
C GLY A 35 2.53 3.81 -8.07
N ILE A 36 3.21 3.19 -9.03
CA ILE A 36 2.84 1.86 -9.53
C ILE A 36 3.15 0.82 -8.44
N ASN A 37 2.16 0.00 -8.11
CA ASN A 37 2.29 -1.11 -7.15
C ASN A 37 2.48 -2.46 -7.87
N ASP A 38 2.54 -3.57 -7.13
CA ASP A 38 2.76 -4.90 -7.72
C ASP A 38 1.54 -5.45 -8.48
N PHE A 39 0.36 -4.83 -8.31
CA PHE A 39 -0.80 -5.05 -9.18
C PHE A 39 -0.64 -4.36 -10.55
N ARG A 40 0.45 -3.61 -10.76
CA ARG A 40 0.72 -2.76 -11.93
C ARG A 40 -0.30 -1.65 -12.11
N LYS A 41 -0.80 -1.10 -11.00
CA LYS A 41 -1.80 -0.03 -10.99
C LYS A 41 -1.33 1.16 -10.16
N LEU A 42 -1.90 2.33 -10.47
CA LEU A 42 -1.74 3.59 -9.73
C LEU A 42 -2.87 3.76 -8.71
N GLU A 43 -3.18 2.71 -7.96
CA GLU A 43 -4.25 2.71 -6.94
C GLU A 43 -3.88 1.78 -5.78
N TYR A 44 -4.58 1.92 -4.65
CA TYR A 44 -4.50 0.94 -3.57
C TYR A 44 -5.07 -0.41 -4.02
N GLY A 45 -4.28 -1.48 -3.88
CA GLY A 45 -4.76 -2.86 -4.00
C GLY A 45 -4.96 -3.47 -2.62
N GLY A 46 -6.18 -3.86 -2.28
CA GLY A 46 -6.50 -4.41 -0.96
C GLY A 46 -5.84 -5.76 -0.64
N PRO A 47 -5.83 -6.18 0.64
CA PRO A 47 -5.49 -7.53 1.09
C PRO A 47 -6.26 -8.61 0.31
N CYS A 48 -5.55 -9.58 -0.25
CA CYS A 48 -6.12 -10.77 -0.86
C CYS A 48 -5.18 -11.98 -0.66
N PRO A 49 -4.91 -12.38 0.59
CA PRO A 49 -3.98 -13.47 0.87
C PRO A 49 -4.57 -14.81 0.39
N PRO A 50 -3.77 -15.69 -0.24
CA PRO A 50 -4.27 -16.98 -0.70
C PRO A 50 -4.60 -17.94 0.46
N SER A 51 -3.98 -17.74 1.63
CA SER A 51 -4.25 -18.47 2.86
C SER A 51 -3.60 -17.79 4.06
N GLY A 52 -4.05 -18.09 5.28
CA GLY A 52 -3.42 -17.62 6.51
C GLY A 52 -3.62 -16.14 6.80
N THR A 53 -2.86 -15.62 7.76
CA THR A 53 -2.87 -14.21 8.17
C THR A 53 -1.60 -13.54 7.69
N HIS A 54 -1.73 -12.48 6.90
CA HIS A 54 -0.62 -11.67 6.43
C HIS A 54 -0.53 -10.37 7.23
N ARG A 55 0.68 -9.82 7.35
CA ARG A 55 0.95 -8.54 7.99
C ARG A 55 1.12 -7.47 6.93
N TYR A 56 0.44 -6.34 7.11
CA TYR A 56 0.53 -5.21 6.21
C TYR A 56 1.23 -4.05 6.92
N PHE A 57 2.41 -3.68 6.45
CA PHE A 57 3.22 -2.63 7.06
C PHE A 57 3.03 -1.31 6.31
N PHE A 58 2.64 -0.28 7.05
CA PHE A 58 2.65 1.11 6.58
C PHE A 58 3.97 1.75 6.98
N LYS A 59 4.59 2.46 6.03
CA LYS A 59 5.87 3.17 6.21
C LYS A 59 5.68 4.60 5.70
N LEU A 60 6.27 5.56 6.40
CA LEU A 60 6.29 6.99 6.06
C LEU A 60 7.71 7.40 5.67
#